data_AF-A0A949WDU5-F1
#
_entry.id   AF-A0A949WDU5-F1
#
_cell.length_a   1.000
_cell.length_b   1.000
_cell.length_c   1.000
_cell.angle_alpha   90.00
_cell.angle_beta   90.00
_cell.angle_gamma   90.00
#
_symmetry.space_group_name_H-M   'P 1'
#
loop_
_entity.id
_entity.type
_entity.pdbx_description
1 polymer ?
#
loop_
_entity_poly.entity_id
_entity_poly.type
_entity_poly.pdbx_seq_one_letter_code
_entity_poly.pdbx_strand_id
1 'polypeptide(L)'
;MPESANGPDSGFRPLKSEDKHAMDMSTADPVRDELLRTSQQFRDLVNQHAEHEKRLSELQHLSFPSDEEQNEETVLKRQKLAIKDEIYAMMHHAQAGH
;
A
#
# COMPACT_ATOMS: atom_id res chain seq x y z
N MET A 1 19.46 -47.78 7.26
CA MET A 1 19.49 -46.45 7.90
C MET A 1 20.92 -45.95 7.79
N PRO A 2 21.23 -45.01 6.87
CA PRO A 2 20.79 -43.61 6.97
C PRO A 2 20.24 -43.04 5.65
N GLU A 3 19.14 -42.28 5.73
CA GLU A 3 18.63 -41.49 4.62
C GLU A 3 19.32 -40.12 4.66
N SER A 4 20.17 -39.90 3.66
CA SER A 4 20.96 -38.68 3.51
C SER A 4 20.09 -37.50 3.11
N ALA A 5 20.16 -36.45 3.94
CA ALA A 5 20.20 -35.04 3.57
C ALA A 5 19.68 -34.66 2.18
N ASN A 6 18.45 -34.14 2.13
CA ASN A 6 18.07 -33.13 1.17
C ASN A 6 17.05 -32.19 1.82
N GLY A 7 17.55 -31.24 2.60
CA GLY A 7 16.77 -30.04 2.91
C GLY A 7 16.60 -29.26 1.61
N PRO A 8 15.38 -28.85 1.23
CA PRO A 8 15.20 -28.10 0.00
C PRO A 8 15.95 -26.78 0.13
N ASP A 9 16.94 -26.66 -0.75
CA ASP A 9 17.45 -25.44 -1.38
C ASP A 9 16.73 -24.19 -0.86
N SER A 10 17.38 -23.53 0.10
CA SER A 10 17.12 -22.13 0.44
C SER A 10 17.56 -21.30 -0.76
N GLY A 11 16.78 -21.40 -1.83
CA GLY A 11 16.94 -20.67 -3.07
C GLY A 11 16.82 -19.19 -2.75
N PHE A 12 17.98 -18.58 -2.58
CA PHE A 12 18.19 -17.15 -2.42
C PHE A 12 17.52 -16.44 -3.61
N ARG A 13 16.32 -15.92 -3.38
CA ARG A 13 15.60 -15.10 -4.36
C ARG A 13 15.87 -13.63 -4.03
N PRO A 14 16.65 -12.91 -4.85
CA PRO A 14 16.75 -11.47 -4.70
C PRO A 14 15.47 -10.86 -5.29
N LEU A 15 14.44 -10.67 -4.46
CA LEU A 15 13.28 -9.87 -4.83
C LEU A 15 13.24 -8.58 -3.99
N LYS A 16 14.35 -7.85 -4.00
CA LYS A 16 14.32 -6.43 -3.66
C LYS A 16 14.06 -5.64 -4.94
N SER A 17 12.88 -5.84 -5.52
CA SER A 17 12.35 -4.86 -6.46
C SER A 17 11.84 -3.71 -5.59
N GLU A 18 12.68 -2.68 -5.47
CA GLU A 18 12.33 -1.39 -4.91
C GLU A 18 11.02 -0.88 -5.54
N ASP A 19 9.91 -1.12 -4.86
CA ASP A 19 8.69 -0.33 -5.02
C ASP A 19 8.99 1.09 -4.53
N LYS A 20 9.56 1.88 -5.43
CA LYS A 20 9.73 3.33 -5.33
C LYS A 20 8.39 4.08 -5.40
N HIS A 21 7.34 3.55 -4.80
CA HIS A 21 5.98 4.09 -4.88
C HIS A 21 5.60 5.01 -3.73
N ALA A 22 6.56 5.50 -2.95
CA ALA A 22 6.33 6.54 -1.95
C ALA A 22 6.33 7.94 -2.60
N MET A 23 5.42 8.19 -3.55
CA MET A 23 4.97 9.56 -3.78
C MET A 23 4.00 9.88 -2.65
N ASP A 24 4.61 10.39 -1.58
CA ASP A 24 4.03 10.84 -0.32
C ASP A 24 2.81 11.73 -0.56
N MET A 25 1.66 11.27 -0.06
CA MET A 25 0.38 11.96 -0.16
C MET A 25 0.19 12.94 1.01
N SER A 26 1.27 13.44 1.62
CA SER A 26 1.22 14.43 2.71
C SER A 26 1.00 15.86 2.23
N THR A 27 0.71 16.07 0.94
CA THR A 27 0.30 17.39 0.44
C THR A 27 -1.09 17.71 1.01
N ALA A 28 -1.10 18.50 2.08
CA ALA A 28 -2.28 19.15 2.62
C ALA A 28 -2.81 20.14 1.58
N ASP A 29 -3.71 19.64 0.73
CA ASP A 29 -4.36 20.43 -0.30
C ASP A 29 -5.69 20.99 0.26
N PRO A 30 -6.01 22.27 0.04
CA PRO A 30 -7.28 22.85 0.50
C PRO A 30 -8.51 22.10 -0.04
N VAL A 31 -8.42 21.52 -1.25
CA VAL A 31 -9.50 20.71 -1.83
C VAL A 31 -9.67 19.38 -1.09
N ARG A 32 -8.56 18.83 -0.58
CA ARG A 32 -8.61 17.64 0.28
C ARG A 32 -9.35 17.91 1.59
N ASP A 33 -9.12 19.06 2.23
CA ASP A 33 -9.84 19.41 3.46
C ASP A 33 -11.34 19.63 3.20
N GLU A 34 -11.67 20.29 2.08
CA GLU A 34 -13.06 20.45 1.67
C GLU A 34 -13.73 19.11 1.35
N LEU A 35 -13.08 18.20 0.62
CA LEU A 35 -13.58 16.85 0.37
C LEU A 35 -13.69 16.01 1.64
N LEU A 36 -12.76 16.14 2.57
CA LEU A 36 -12.90 15.55 3.91
C LEU A 36 -14.12 16.10 4.63
N ARG A 37 -14.51 17.36 4.44
CA ARG A 37 -15.69 17.94 5.09
C ARG A 37 -16.99 17.59 4.39
N THR A 38 -16.99 17.52 3.07
CA THR A 38 -18.18 17.38 2.22
C THR A 38 -18.46 15.93 1.82
N SER A 39 -17.43 15.11 1.61
CA SER A 39 -17.54 13.76 1.06
C SER A 39 -17.20 12.68 2.08
N GLN A 40 -18.22 11.94 2.50
CA GLN A 40 -18.06 10.80 3.43
C GLN A 40 -17.18 9.69 2.82
N GLN A 41 -17.29 9.44 1.51
CA GLN A 41 -16.41 8.48 0.80
C GLN A 41 -14.93 8.85 0.95
N PHE A 42 -14.60 10.13 0.83
CA PHE A 42 -13.22 10.60 0.95
C PHE A 42 -12.64 10.33 2.33
N ARG A 43 -13.44 10.54 3.40
CA ARG A 43 -13.04 10.18 4.77
C ARG A 43 -12.76 8.68 4.90
N ASP A 44 -13.61 7.86 4.28
CA ASP A 44 -13.48 6.42 4.33
C ASP A 44 -12.20 5.95 3.65
N LEU A 45 -11.93 6.46 2.43
CA LEU A 45 -10.69 6.21 1.70
C LEU A 45 -9.44 6.64 2.47
N VAL A 46 -9.46 7.81 3.12
CA VAL A 46 -8.31 8.27 3.93
C VAL A 46 -8.08 7.35 5.13
N ASN A 47 -9.14 6.88 5.79
CA ASN A 47 -9.01 5.89 6.86
C ASN A 47 -8.47 4.54 6.33
N GLN A 48 -9.05 4.02 5.24
CA GLN A 48 -8.59 2.78 4.61
C GLN A 48 -7.11 2.90 4.18
N HIS A 49 -6.71 4.03 3.59
CA HIS A 49 -5.32 4.29 3.24
C HIS A 49 -4.40 4.20 4.46
N ALA A 50 -4.78 4.83 5.58
CA ALA A 50 -3.99 4.78 6.82
C ALA A 50 -3.90 3.36 7.40
N GLU A 51 -4.99 2.59 7.35
CA GLU A 51 -5.00 1.19 7.77
C GLU A 51 -4.09 0.32 6.90
N HIS A 52 -4.19 0.47 5.57
CA HIS A 52 -3.33 -0.24 4.62
C HIS A 52 -1.87 0.16 4.78
N GLU A 53 -1.56 1.45 5.01
CA GLU A 53 -0.19 1.88 5.30
C GLU A 53 0.37 1.27 6.57
N LYS A 54 -0.43 1.19 7.63
CA LYS A 54 -0.01 0.56 8.88
C LYS A 54 0.31 -0.91 8.65
N ARG A 55 -0.60 -1.66 8.02
CA ARG A 55 -0.39 -3.08 7.70
C ARG A 55 0.81 -3.29 6.78
N LEU A 56 0.97 -2.45 5.77
CA LEU A 56 2.11 -2.49 4.86
C LEU A 56 3.41 -2.21 5.62
N SER A 57 3.43 -1.24 6.52
CA SER A 57 4.60 -0.91 7.33
C SER A 57 4.99 -2.05 8.26
N GLU A 58 4.02 -2.76 8.85
CA GLU A 58 4.27 -3.95 9.66
C GLU A 58 4.91 -5.07 8.82
N LEU A 59 4.36 -5.35 7.62
CA LEU A 59 4.93 -6.34 6.70
C LEU A 59 6.33 -5.95 6.19
N GLN A 60 6.54 -4.66 5.91
CA GLN A 60 7.84 -4.13 5.49
C GLN A 60 8.89 -4.17 6.60
N HIS A 61 8.47 -4.17 7.88
CA HIS A 61 9.37 -4.31 9.02
C HIS A 61 9.85 -5.76 9.21
N LEU A 62 9.14 -6.74 8.64
CA LEU A 62 9.58 -8.12 8.64
C LEU A 62 10.80 -8.24 7.72
N SER A 63 11.94 -8.63 8.30
CA SER A 63 13.18 -8.81 7.53
C SER A 63 13.16 -10.07 6.64
N PHE A 64 12.24 -11.00 6.92
CA PHE A 64 12.05 -12.24 6.17
C PHE A 64 10.54 -12.55 6.04
N PRO A 65 9.81 -11.80 5.21
CA PRO A 65 8.41 -12.11 4.92
C PRO A 65 8.31 -13.41 4.13
N SER A 66 7.37 -14.28 4.47
CA SER A 66 7.09 -15.49 3.68
C SER A 66 6.44 -15.14 2.32
N ASP A 67 6.36 -16.09 1.38
CA ASP A 67 5.69 -15.88 0.09
C ASP A 67 4.24 -15.35 0.24
N GLU A 68 3.53 -15.80 1.28
CA GLU A 68 2.19 -15.31 1.61
C GLU A 68 2.21 -13.82 1.99
N GLU A 69 3.11 -13.43 2.90
CA GLU A 69 3.29 -12.05 3.35
C GLU A 69 3.78 -11.12 2.22
N GLN A 70 4.64 -11.60 1.32
CA GLN A 70 5.05 -10.83 0.13
C GLN A 70 3.89 -10.59 -0.83
N ASN A 71 3.01 -11.58 -1.00
CA ASN A 71 1.81 -11.43 -1.80
C ASN A 71 0.83 -10.47 -1.14
N GLU A 72 0.62 -10.59 0.18
CA GLU A 72 -0.17 -9.63 0.96
C GLU A 72 0.38 -8.22 0.83
N GLU A 73 1.69 -8.01 0.95
CA GLU A 73 2.32 -6.70 0.76
C GLU A 73 2.02 -6.14 -0.64
N THR A 74 2.15 -6.98 -1.67
CA THR A 74 1.88 -6.58 -3.06
C THR A 74 0.40 -6.22 -3.27
N VAL A 75 -0.51 -6.99 -2.71
CA VAL A 75 -1.95 -6.76 -2.77
C VAL A 75 -2.33 -5.50 -1.99
N LEU A 76 -1.73 -5.28 -0.81
CA LEU A 76 -1.90 -4.06 -0.01
C LEU A 76 -1.38 -2.82 -0.72
N LYS A 77 -0.21 -2.89 -1.37
CA LYS A 77 0.30 -1.80 -2.22
C LYS A 77 -0.66 -1.44 -3.34
N ARG A 78 -1.23 -2.45 -4.02
CA ARG A 78 -2.20 -2.22 -5.10
C ARG A 78 -3.49 -1.59 -4.59
N GLN A 79 -4.04 -2.09 -3.48
CA GLN A 79 -5.23 -1.50 -2.83
C GLN A 79 -4.97 -0.06 -2.42
N LYS A 80 -3.83 0.20 -1.77
CA LYS A 80 -3.40 1.55 -1.39
C LYS A 80 -3.29 2.46 -2.63
N LEU A 81 -2.73 1.96 -3.73
CA LEU A 81 -2.64 2.72 -4.98
C LEU A 81 -4.03 3.03 -5.56
N ALA A 82 -4.96 2.07 -5.54
CA ALA A 82 -6.33 2.26 -6.01
C ALA A 82 -7.06 3.33 -5.16
N ILE A 83 -6.93 3.26 -3.84
CA ILE A 83 -7.48 4.27 -2.92
C ILE A 83 -6.87 5.65 -3.21
N LYS A 84 -5.56 5.70 -3.47
CA LYS A 84 -4.87 6.94 -3.86
C LYS A 84 -5.43 7.52 -5.16
N ASP A 85 -5.64 6.66 -6.16
CA ASP A 85 -6.18 7.02 -7.46
C ASP A 85 -7.61 7.57 -7.32
N GLU A 86 -8.43 6.94 -6.49
CA GLU A 86 -9.80 7.37 -6.22
C GLU A 86 -9.85 8.72 -5.48
N ILE A 87 -8.96 8.92 -4.49
CA ILE A 87 -8.76 10.23 -3.83
C ILE A 87 -8.38 11.29 -4.86
N TYR A 88 -7.44 10.99 -5.76
CA TYR A 88 -6.96 11.93 -6.77
C TYR A 88 -8.04 12.25 -7.81
N ALA A 89 -8.82 11.25 -8.23
CA ALA A 89 -9.95 11.42 -9.13
C ALA A 89 -11.02 12.34 -8.52
N MET A 90 -11.33 12.17 -7.23
CA MET A 90 -12.24 13.07 -6.52
C MET A 90 -11.68 14.49 -6.41
N MET A 91 -10.41 14.65 -6.05
CA MET A 91 -9.76 15.96 -5.99
C MET A 91 -9.76 16.66 -7.35
N HIS A 92 -9.41 15.93 -8.41
CA HIS A 92 -9.41 16.47 -9.77
C HIS A 92 -10.80 16.87 -10.23
N HIS A 93 -11.84 16.08 -9.92
CA HIS A 93 -13.23 16.42 -10.23
C HIS A 93 -13.67 17.69 -9.48
N ALA A 94 -13.35 17.77 -8.18
CA ALA A 94 -13.67 18.94 -7.36
C ALA A 94 -12.96 20.21 -7.85
N GLN A 95 -11.69 20.10 -8.27
CA GLN A 95 -10.92 21.20 -8.85
C GLN A 95 -11.43 21.63 -10.23
N ALA A 96 -11.83 20.69 -11.08
CA ALA A 96 -12.29 20.98 -12.45
C ALA A 96 -13.74 21.52 -12.51
N GLY A 97 -14.52 21.32 -11.44
CA GLY A 97 -15.90 21.81 -11.33
C GLY A 97 -16.05 23.21 -10.72
N HIS A 98 -14.95 23.88 -10.36
CA HIS A 98 -14.89 25.23 -9.81
C HIS A 98 -14.28 26.22 -10.82
#